data_AF-A0A6H5KMH6-F1
#
_entry.id   AF-A0A6H5KMH6-F1
#
_cell.length_a   1.000
_cell.length_b   1.000
_cell.length_c   1.000
_cell.angle_alpha   90.00
_cell.angle_beta   90.00
_cell.angle_gamma   90.00
#
_symmetry.space_group_name_H-M   'P 1'
#
loop_
_entity.id
_entity.type
_entity.pdbx_description
1 polymer ?
#
loop_
_entity_poly.entity_id
_entity_poly.type
_entity_poly.pdbx_seq_one_letter_code
_entity_poly.pdbx_strand_id
1 'polypeptide(L)'
;MISGTIVGDVGFVEGTQEDIDKAQDLRRERCRISKEKHAAGDQTRPEKYRDINMLYFEGEGDDRKFSTYYKFEYGKNKEGYWTGEKMIEHMADVLDLLAVKFPRHRPICFFDWSSCHDCVEEGAPSVTRMNAGYGGVRKGQEIAPQNATTILEDTPKLKVGAVQHLTFQQGEYPFYEPGATDHVGKVKGMKQILFERGLWIPGTTVLGGKKGQEPKPKMSMPVVLRAQKDFANVDSSLEVLLKRHGGVALMLPKFHCELNPIELVWGRSKWWVRRNCKYTIACLRENVSKSFRVDNLSLDIVQKFCRKVANFHAAYDAGLTGAKAVDAHEKCKSDRKPAPSEYINPK
;
A
#
# COMPACT_ATOMS: atom_id res chain seq x y z
N MET A 1 9.11 -4.58 -17.19
CA MET A 1 7.68 -4.84 -17.02
C MET A 1 7.43 -5.18 -15.56
N ILE A 2 6.75 -4.30 -14.84
CA ILE A 2 6.07 -4.65 -13.59
C ILE A 2 4.64 -4.93 -14.07
N SER A 3 4.28 -6.19 -14.24
CA SER A 3 2.86 -6.53 -14.26
C SER A 3 2.44 -6.41 -12.81
N GLY A 4 1.50 -5.52 -12.50
CA GLY A 4 0.77 -5.59 -11.25
C GLY A 4 -0.37 -6.55 -11.50
N THR A 5 -0.22 -7.81 -11.12
CA THR A 5 -1.39 -8.64 -10.84
C THR A 5 -1.58 -8.52 -9.34
N ILE A 6 -2.62 -7.82 -8.90
CA ILE A 6 -3.08 -7.94 -7.51
C ILE A 6 -3.71 -9.34 -7.43
N VAL A 7 -2.88 -10.36 -7.20
CA VAL A 7 -3.32 -11.51 -6.40
C VAL A 7 -2.95 -11.13 -4.97
N GLY A 8 -3.58 -10.07 -4.46
CA GLY A 8 -3.69 -9.97 -3.01
C GLY A 8 -4.43 -11.23 -2.56
N ASP A 9 -3.97 -11.86 -1.50
CA ASP A 9 -4.84 -12.82 -0.84
C ASP A 9 -6.14 -12.09 -0.50
N VAL A 10 -7.26 -12.65 -0.94
CA VAL A 10 -8.57 -12.10 -0.62
C VAL A 10 -9.26 -13.11 0.30
N GLY A 11 -9.36 -12.75 1.57
CA GLY A 11 -10.27 -13.39 2.50
C GLY A 11 -11.68 -12.82 2.37
N PHE A 12 -12.68 -13.55 2.80
CA PHE A 12 -14.06 -13.09 2.85
C PHE A 12 -14.64 -13.32 4.24
N VAL A 13 -15.41 -12.34 4.72
CA VAL A 13 -16.27 -12.49 5.90
C VAL A 13 -17.70 -12.16 5.47
N GLU A 14 -18.69 -12.83 6.06
CA GLU A 14 -20.10 -12.50 5.82
C GLU A 14 -20.35 -11.03 6.23
N GLY A 15 -20.83 -10.23 5.28
CA GLY A 15 -21.22 -8.84 5.52
C GLY A 15 -22.68 -8.74 5.97
N THR A 16 -23.04 -7.66 6.66
CA THR A 16 -24.46 -7.40 6.97
C THR A 16 -25.24 -7.05 5.68
N GLN A 17 -26.56 -7.18 5.68
CA GLN A 17 -27.38 -6.78 4.52
C GLN A 17 -27.20 -5.29 4.18
N GLU A 18 -26.99 -4.44 5.18
CA GLU A 18 -26.73 -3.01 4.96
C GLU A 18 -25.36 -2.74 4.29
N ASP A 19 -24.32 -3.51 4.66
CA ASP A 19 -23.01 -3.42 4.00
C ASP A 19 -23.09 -3.86 2.54
N ILE A 20 -23.90 -4.90 2.28
CA ILE A 20 -24.17 -5.42 0.94
C ILE A 20 -24.86 -4.35 0.08
N ASP A 21 -25.91 -3.72 0.61
CA ASP A 21 -26.67 -2.70 -0.11
C ASP A 21 -25.80 -1.46 -0.42
N LYS A 22 -24.98 -1.00 0.54
CA LYS A 22 -23.99 0.06 0.32
C LYS A 22 -22.97 -0.29 -0.77
N ALA A 23 -22.44 -1.50 -0.76
CA ALA A 23 -21.49 -1.97 -1.77
C ALA A 23 -22.15 -2.05 -3.17
N GLN A 24 -23.42 -2.46 -3.24
CA GLN A 24 -24.18 -2.51 -4.48
C GLN A 24 -24.51 -1.12 -5.03
N ASP A 25 -24.84 -0.15 -4.18
CA ASP A 25 -25.09 1.24 -4.60
C ASP A 25 -23.81 1.92 -5.06
N LEU A 26 -22.69 1.75 -4.34
CA LEU A 26 -21.36 2.19 -4.79
C LEU A 26 -20.99 1.59 -6.15
N ARG A 27 -21.30 0.30 -6.36
CA ARG A 27 -21.11 -0.36 -7.66
C ARG A 27 -21.96 0.27 -8.76
N ARG A 28 -23.26 0.54 -8.51
CA ARG A 28 -24.16 1.16 -9.50
C ARG A 28 -23.64 2.54 -9.91
N GLU A 29 -23.21 3.33 -8.92
CA GLU A 29 -22.67 4.66 -9.15
C GLU A 29 -21.35 4.63 -9.92
N ARG A 30 -20.43 3.72 -9.59
CA ARG A 30 -19.17 3.57 -10.34
C ARG A 30 -19.37 3.03 -11.74
N CYS A 31 -20.31 2.09 -11.94
CA CYS A 31 -20.72 1.66 -13.28
C CYS A 31 -21.30 2.82 -14.09
N ARG A 32 -22.09 3.70 -13.47
CA ARG A 32 -22.62 4.92 -14.09
C ARG A 32 -21.49 5.87 -14.48
N ILE A 33 -20.59 6.21 -13.55
CA ILE A 33 -19.42 7.08 -13.78
C ILE A 33 -18.49 6.50 -14.86
N SER A 34 -18.23 5.20 -14.84
CA SER A 34 -17.39 4.53 -15.84
C SER A 34 -18.02 4.60 -17.23
N LYS A 35 -19.33 4.35 -17.34
CA LYS A 35 -20.09 4.51 -18.59
C LYS A 35 -20.13 5.96 -19.07
N GLU A 36 -20.28 6.92 -18.16
CA GLU A 36 -20.27 8.36 -18.46
C GLU A 36 -18.90 8.84 -18.92
N LYS A 37 -17.81 8.42 -18.26
CA LYS A 37 -16.44 8.69 -18.71
C LYS A 37 -16.16 8.08 -20.09
N HIS A 38 -16.68 6.88 -20.35
CA HIS A 38 -16.56 6.24 -21.65
C HIS A 38 -17.41 6.95 -22.74
N ALA A 39 -18.63 7.38 -22.41
CA ALA A 39 -19.58 8.03 -23.32
C ALA A 39 -19.23 9.49 -23.61
N ALA A 40 -18.64 10.21 -22.65
CA ALA A 40 -18.17 11.58 -22.81
C ALA A 40 -16.92 11.70 -23.71
N GLY A 41 -16.42 10.58 -24.26
CA GLY A 41 -15.21 10.57 -25.07
C GLY A 41 -14.02 11.16 -24.32
N ASP A 42 -13.92 10.88 -23.02
CA ASP A 42 -13.00 11.57 -22.12
C ASP A 42 -11.53 11.38 -22.55
N GLN A 43 -11.07 12.35 -23.34
CA GLN A 43 -9.69 12.52 -23.76
C GLN A 43 -8.78 12.99 -22.61
N THR A 44 -9.30 13.14 -21.38
CA THR A 44 -8.48 13.48 -20.22
C THR A 44 -7.70 12.31 -19.64
N ARG A 45 -7.76 11.10 -20.23
CA ARG A 45 -6.72 10.10 -19.98
C ARG A 45 -5.43 10.59 -20.66
N PRO A 46 -4.36 10.95 -19.93
CA PRO A 46 -3.09 11.29 -20.56
C PRO A 46 -2.70 10.20 -21.57
N GLU A 47 -2.18 10.60 -22.74
CA GLU A 47 -1.92 9.73 -23.89
C GLU A 47 -1.16 8.43 -23.52
N LYS A 48 -0.31 8.48 -22.49
CA LYS A 48 0.42 7.36 -21.87
C LYS A 48 -0.44 6.24 -21.24
N TYR A 49 -1.76 6.39 -21.19
CA TYR A 49 -2.70 5.47 -20.54
C TYR A 49 -3.72 4.83 -21.49
N ARG A 50 -3.61 5.09 -22.80
CA ARG A 50 -4.46 4.42 -23.81
C ARG A 50 -4.17 2.91 -23.94
N ASP A 51 -3.00 2.45 -23.50
CA ASP A 51 -2.59 1.03 -23.52
C ASP A 51 -3.10 0.19 -22.32
N ILE A 52 -3.94 0.77 -21.45
CA ILE A 52 -4.55 0.03 -20.34
C ILE A 52 -5.79 -0.70 -20.87
N ASN A 53 -5.64 -1.98 -21.19
CA ASN A 53 -6.76 -2.88 -21.46
C ASN A 53 -7.53 -3.15 -20.14
N MET A 54 -8.59 -2.38 -19.93
CA MET A 54 -9.58 -2.61 -18.89
C MET A 54 -10.50 -3.77 -19.31
N LEU A 55 -10.73 -4.70 -18.38
CA LEU A 55 -11.77 -5.75 -18.42
C LEU A 55 -11.70 -6.72 -19.61
N TYR A 56 -11.12 -7.91 -19.38
CA TYR A 56 -11.45 -9.08 -20.20
C TYR A 56 -12.63 -9.81 -19.55
N PHE A 57 -13.76 -9.81 -20.24
CA PHE A 57 -14.89 -10.72 -19.98
C PHE A 57 -14.70 -11.94 -20.90
N GLU A 58 -14.32 -13.08 -20.35
CA GLU A 58 -14.40 -14.36 -21.07
C GLU A 58 -15.47 -15.24 -20.41
N GLY A 59 -16.53 -15.58 -21.14
CA GLY A 59 -17.55 -16.57 -20.74
C GLY A 59 -19.00 -16.10 -20.82
N GLU A 60 -19.93 -17.05 -20.96
CA GLU A 60 -21.38 -16.87 -20.83
C GLU A 60 -21.86 -17.39 -19.45
N GLY A 61 -22.95 -16.85 -18.90
CA GLY A 61 -23.56 -17.34 -17.66
C GLY A 61 -22.71 -17.14 -16.39
N ASP A 62 -22.69 -18.15 -15.52
CA ASP A 62 -21.96 -18.19 -14.23
C ASP A 62 -20.45 -18.48 -14.38
N ASP A 63 -20.01 -18.90 -15.57
CA ASP A 63 -18.60 -19.21 -15.89
C ASP A 63 -17.76 -17.98 -16.29
N ARG A 64 -18.31 -16.77 -16.11
CA ARG A 64 -17.62 -15.52 -16.43
C ARG A 64 -16.33 -15.39 -15.63
N LYS A 65 -15.20 -15.35 -16.35
CA LYS A 65 -13.89 -15.03 -15.79
C LYS A 65 -13.75 -13.52 -15.71
N PHE A 66 -13.53 -13.02 -14.51
CA PHE A 66 -13.32 -11.61 -14.21
C PHE A 66 -11.83 -11.36 -14.00
N SER A 67 -11.23 -10.45 -14.77
CA SER A 67 -9.83 -10.06 -14.59
C SER A 67 -9.62 -8.59 -14.90
N THR A 68 -8.71 -7.97 -14.15
CA THR A 68 -8.19 -6.62 -14.39
C THR A 68 -6.68 -6.66 -14.29
N TYR A 69 -5.98 -6.05 -15.23
CA TYR A 69 -4.53 -5.95 -15.21
C TYR A 69 -4.06 -4.70 -15.94
N TYR A 70 -2.93 -4.15 -15.48
CA TYR A 70 -2.26 -3.04 -16.14
C TYR A 70 -0.95 -3.54 -16.74
N LYS A 71 -0.75 -3.25 -18.04
CA LYS A 71 0.52 -3.51 -18.72
C LYS A 71 1.33 -2.22 -18.77
N PHE A 72 2.54 -2.28 -18.23
CA PHE A 72 3.47 -1.15 -18.25
C PHE A 72 4.61 -1.43 -19.21
N GLU A 73 4.74 -0.58 -20.22
CA GLU A 73 5.87 -0.58 -21.13
C GLU A 73 7.07 0.17 -20.54
N TYR A 74 8.26 -0.19 -20.98
CA TYR A 74 9.48 0.52 -20.57
C TYR A 74 9.56 1.84 -21.34
N GLY A 75 9.16 2.94 -20.68
CA GLY A 75 9.29 4.28 -21.26
C GLY A 75 10.73 4.81 -21.20
N LYS A 76 11.12 5.67 -22.14
CA LYS A 76 12.43 6.36 -22.13
C LYS A 76 12.63 7.27 -20.91
N ASN A 77 11.53 7.76 -20.31
CA ASN A 77 11.52 8.77 -19.23
C ASN A 77 10.80 8.32 -17.94
N LYS A 78 10.88 7.04 -17.55
CA LYS A 78 10.20 6.52 -16.34
C LYS A 78 8.66 6.57 -16.37
N GLU A 79 8.05 6.65 -17.55
CA GLU A 79 6.58 6.70 -17.69
C GLU A 79 5.88 5.38 -17.28
N GLY A 80 6.61 4.26 -17.29
CA GLY A 80 6.11 2.92 -16.96
C GLY A 80 6.29 2.45 -15.52
N TYR A 81 6.62 3.32 -14.56
CA TYR A 81 6.80 2.89 -13.17
C TYR A 81 5.46 2.62 -12.47
N TRP A 82 5.46 1.61 -11.59
CA TRP A 82 4.37 1.33 -10.65
C TRP A 82 4.43 2.34 -9.50
N THR A 83 3.35 3.09 -9.29
CA THR A 83 3.25 4.15 -8.27
C THR A 83 2.12 3.85 -7.29
N GLY A 84 2.11 4.51 -6.12
CA GLY A 84 1.00 4.42 -5.17
C GLY A 84 -0.34 4.82 -5.81
N GLU A 85 -0.38 5.93 -6.55
CA GLU A 85 -1.57 6.36 -7.31
C GLU A 85 -2.12 5.25 -8.23
N LYS A 86 -1.25 4.62 -9.03
CA LYS A 86 -1.64 3.52 -9.92
C LYS A 86 -2.11 2.27 -9.15
N MET A 87 -1.52 2.01 -7.98
CA MET A 87 -1.97 0.93 -7.10
C MET A 87 -3.39 1.19 -6.59
N ILE A 88 -3.69 2.43 -6.16
CA ILE A 88 -5.04 2.81 -5.70
C ILE A 88 -6.05 2.70 -6.84
N GLU A 89 -5.73 3.20 -8.04
CA GLU A 89 -6.57 3.06 -9.22
C GLU A 89 -6.88 1.58 -9.54
N HIS A 90 -5.84 0.74 -9.62
CA HIS A 90 -6.02 -0.68 -9.92
C HIS A 90 -6.78 -1.40 -8.81
N MET A 91 -6.49 -1.11 -7.54
CA MET A 91 -7.20 -1.70 -6.42
C MET A 91 -8.68 -1.34 -6.44
N ALA A 92 -9.04 -0.13 -6.86
CA ALA A 92 -10.43 0.26 -7.00
C ALA A 92 -11.15 -0.61 -8.04
N ASP A 93 -10.51 -0.96 -9.16
CA ASP A 93 -11.08 -1.91 -10.14
C ASP A 93 -11.20 -3.33 -9.58
N VAL A 94 -10.21 -3.78 -8.80
CA VAL A 94 -10.26 -5.09 -8.13
C VAL A 94 -11.45 -5.14 -7.17
N LEU A 95 -11.67 -4.10 -6.36
CA LEU A 95 -12.80 -4.04 -5.44
C LEU A 95 -14.16 -4.08 -6.15
N ASP A 96 -14.28 -3.44 -7.32
CA ASP A 96 -15.50 -3.54 -8.13
C ASP A 96 -15.74 -4.97 -8.62
N LEU A 97 -14.69 -5.67 -9.07
CA LEU A 97 -14.81 -7.07 -9.48
C LEU A 97 -15.19 -7.98 -8.31
N LEU A 98 -14.63 -7.74 -7.13
CA LEU A 98 -14.97 -8.49 -5.92
C LEU A 98 -16.42 -8.25 -5.51
N ALA A 99 -16.93 -7.01 -5.58
CA ALA A 99 -18.33 -6.71 -5.29
C ALA A 99 -19.30 -7.36 -6.30
N VAL A 100 -18.91 -7.48 -7.58
CA VAL A 100 -19.70 -8.18 -8.60
C VAL A 100 -19.73 -9.69 -8.32
N LYS A 101 -18.56 -10.28 -8.04
CA LYS A 101 -18.41 -11.72 -7.94
C LYS A 101 -18.84 -12.28 -6.58
N PHE A 102 -18.66 -11.51 -5.52
CA PHE A 102 -18.94 -11.89 -4.14
C PHE A 102 -19.79 -10.82 -3.44
N PRO A 103 -21.01 -10.54 -3.95
CA PRO A 103 -21.83 -9.43 -3.48
C PRO A 103 -22.24 -9.53 -2.01
N ARG A 104 -22.19 -10.73 -1.42
CA ARG A 104 -22.55 -10.99 -0.01
C ARG A 104 -21.35 -11.04 0.94
N HIS A 105 -20.16 -10.71 0.46
CA HIS A 105 -18.94 -10.87 1.22
C HIS A 105 -18.14 -9.58 1.29
N ARG A 106 -17.50 -9.40 2.45
CA ARG A 106 -16.54 -8.34 2.70
C ARG A 106 -15.13 -8.80 2.31
N PRO A 107 -14.42 -8.10 1.40
CA PRO A 107 -13.06 -8.48 1.03
C PRO A 107 -12.05 -8.09 2.12
N ILE A 108 -11.17 -9.03 2.47
CA ILE A 108 -9.96 -8.80 3.27
C ILE A 108 -8.78 -8.94 2.33
N CYS A 109 -8.02 -7.88 2.09
CA CYS A 109 -6.83 -7.92 1.23
C CYS A 109 -5.55 -7.82 2.05
N PHE A 110 -4.62 -8.74 1.83
CA PHE A 110 -3.32 -8.75 2.48
C PHE A 110 -2.27 -8.01 1.64
N PHE A 111 -1.49 -7.14 2.28
CA PHE A 111 -0.45 -6.34 1.65
C PHE A 111 0.89 -6.46 2.39
N ASP A 112 1.99 -6.48 1.65
CA ASP A 112 3.32 -6.29 2.22
C ASP A 112 3.63 -4.79 2.41
N TRP A 113 4.75 -4.46 3.07
CA TRP A 113 5.18 -3.08 3.31
C TRP A 113 5.96 -2.47 2.14
N SER A 114 5.49 -2.70 0.92
CA SER A 114 6.05 -2.04 -0.25
C SER A 114 5.70 -0.55 -0.25
N SER A 115 6.53 0.29 -0.89
CA SER A 115 6.35 1.76 -0.87
C SER A 115 5.08 2.23 -1.59
N CYS A 116 4.46 1.41 -2.44
CA CYS A 116 3.17 1.74 -3.04
C CYS A 116 1.99 1.38 -2.13
N HIS A 117 2.16 0.47 -1.16
CA HIS A 117 1.13 0.13 -0.19
C HIS A 117 1.13 1.11 0.99
N ASP A 118 2.32 1.56 1.40
CA ASP A 118 2.54 2.56 2.47
C ASP A 118 2.32 4.02 1.98
N CYS A 119 1.63 4.21 0.85
CA CYS A 119 1.29 5.55 0.37
C CYS A 119 0.09 6.09 1.15
N VAL A 120 0.09 7.38 1.46
CA VAL A 120 -1.01 8.07 2.17
C VAL A 120 -1.71 9.06 1.25
N GLU A 121 -2.96 9.41 1.57
CA GLU A 121 -3.78 10.30 0.73
C GLU A 121 -3.12 11.69 0.59
N GLU A 122 -3.53 12.43 -0.45
CA GLU A 122 -3.11 13.82 -0.58
C GLU A 122 -3.60 14.64 0.61
N GLY A 123 -2.71 15.43 1.21
CA GLY A 123 -2.98 16.13 2.46
C GLY A 123 -2.77 15.30 3.74
N ALA A 124 -2.61 13.98 3.70
CA ALA A 124 -2.35 13.23 4.93
C ALA A 124 -0.96 13.57 5.54
N PRO A 125 -0.81 13.58 6.89
CA PRO A 125 0.47 13.79 7.54
C PRO A 125 1.52 12.79 7.07
N SER A 126 2.67 13.28 6.64
CA SER A 126 3.74 12.42 6.12
C SER A 126 5.10 13.04 6.31
N VAL A 127 5.87 12.48 7.24
CA VAL A 127 7.24 12.92 7.55
C VAL A 127 8.14 12.86 6.32
N THR A 128 7.94 11.88 5.43
CA THR A 128 8.73 11.77 4.19
C THR A 128 8.44 12.92 3.23
N ARG A 129 7.25 13.54 3.31
CA ARG A 129 6.82 14.71 2.53
C ARG A 129 7.19 16.06 3.15
N MET A 130 7.68 16.09 4.39
CA MET A 130 8.02 17.34 5.09
C MET A 130 9.45 17.81 4.78
N ASN A 131 9.63 19.14 4.79
CA ASN A 131 10.95 19.76 4.78
C ASN A 131 11.45 20.00 6.21
N ALA A 132 12.76 20.20 6.37
CA ALA A 132 13.33 20.58 7.66
C ALA A 132 12.86 21.99 8.08
N GLY A 133 13.01 22.96 7.17
CA GLY A 133 12.45 24.31 7.29
C GLY A 133 11.07 24.43 6.62
N TYR A 134 10.48 25.61 6.71
CA TYR A 134 9.19 25.90 6.10
C TYR A 134 9.26 26.10 4.58
N GLY A 135 8.12 25.95 3.93
CA GLY A 135 7.96 26.11 2.47
C GLY A 135 8.79 25.11 1.66
N GLY A 136 9.01 25.46 0.40
CA GLY A 136 9.86 24.71 -0.54
C GLY A 136 9.07 23.96 -1.61
N VAL A 137 9.83 23.50 -2.62
CA VAL A 137 9.31 22.87 -3.83
C VAL A 137 9.82 21.44 -3.90
N ARG A 138 8.95 20.47 -4.21
CA ARG A 138 9.33 19.09 -4.52
C ARG A 138 8.88 18.76 -5.94
N LYS A 139 9.84 18.36 -6.79
CA LYS A 139 9.59 18.05 -8.22
C LYS A 139 8.85 19.16 -8.97
N GLY A 140 9.14 20.42 -8.68
CA GLY A 140 8.54 21.57 -9.36
C GLY A 140 7.17 22.01 -8.84
N GLN A 141 6.64 21.37 -7.78
CA GLN A 141 5.40 21.79 -7.12
C GLN A 141 5.66 22.22 -5.68
N GLU A 142 4.98 23.29 -5.24
CA GLU A 142 4.96 23.65 -3.82
C GLU A 142 4.43 22.48 -3.00
N ILE A 143 4.99 22.30 -1.81
CA ILE A 143 4.51 21.27 -0.90
C ILE A 143 3.10 21.67 -0.47
N ALA A 144 2.11 20.86 -0.84
CA ALA A 144 0.73 21.06 -0.41
C ALA A 144 0.61 21.01 1.13
N PRO A 145 -0.30 21.80 1.72
CA PRO A 145 -0.64 21.71 3.13
C PRO A 145 -0.99 20.27 3.49
N GLN A 146 -0.37 19.76 4.55
CA GLN A 146 -0.84 18.53 5.18
C GLN A 146 -1.97 18.92 6.14
N ASN A 147 -3.06 18.17 6.13
CA ASN A 147 -4.13 18.21 7.12
C ASN A 147 -3.60 17.56 8.40
N ALA A 148 -3.12 18.34 9.37
CA ALA A 148 -3.10 17.89 10.76
C ALA A 148 -4.16 18.62 11.57
N THR A 149 -5.43 18.47 11.16
CA THR A 149 -6.57 18.68 12.06
C THR A 149 -6.70 17.54 13.08
N THR A 150 -5.58 17.01 13.57
CA THR A 150 -5.58 15.90 14.52
C THR A 150 -5.61 16.42 15.95
N ILE A 151 -6.42 15.74 16.76
CA ILE A 151 -6.38 15.80 18.22
C ILE A 151 -5.00 15.31 18.66
N LEU A 152 -4.14 16.23 19.09
CA LEU A 152 -2.89 15.86 19.73
C LEU A 152 -3.21 15.12 21.02
N GLU A 153 -2.73 13.90 21.18
CA GLU A 153 -2.95 13.14 22.42
C GLU A 153 -1.78 13.25 23.40
N ASP A 154 -0.58 13.58 22.91
CA ASP A 154 0.66 13.46 23.70
C ASP A 154 1.73 14.50 23.32
N THR A 155 1.42 15.79 23.44
CA THR A 155 2.44 16.84 23.24
C THR A 155 2.66 17.67 24.50
N PRO A 156 3.91 17.93 24.92
CA PRO A 156 4.22 18.75 26.09
C PRO A 156 3.65 20.17 26.07
N LYS A 157 3.49 20.79 24.89
CA LYS A 157 3.09 22.20 24.76
C LYS A 157 1.66 22.44 24.26
N LEU A 158 1.09 21.54 23.47
CA LEU A 158 -0.27 21.73 22.94
C LEU A 158 -1.24 20.91 23.76
N LYS A 159 -2.42 21.49 24.03
CA LYS A 159 -3.46 20.83 24.81
C LYS A 159 -3.97 19.61 24.05
N VAL A 160 -4.30 18.56 24.80
CA VAL A 160 -4.94 17.38 24.24
C VAL A 160 -6.25 17.81 23.56
N GLY A 161 -6.44 17.44 22.30
CA GLY A 161 -7.61 17.84 21.51
C GLY A 161 -7.48 19.14 20.71
N ALA A 162 -6.36 19.87 20.84
CA ALA A 162 -6.13 21.07 20.03
C ALA A 162 -5.76 20.72 18.58
N VAL A 163 -6.26 21.52 17.64
CA VAL A 163 -5.93 21.44 16.21
C VAL A 163 -4.57 22.08 15.96
N GLN A 164 -3.65 21.38 15.27
CA GLN A 164 -2.38 21.95 14.84
C GLN A 164 -2.42 22.36 13.36
N HIS A 165 -2.28 23.66 13.08
CA HIS A 165 -2.13 24.13 11.71
C HIS A 165 -0.73 23.83 11.17
N LEU A 166 -0.64 23.10 10.05
CA LEU A 166 0.63 22.80 9.36
C LEU A 166 1.04 23.89 8.34
N THR A 167 0.31 24.99 8.29
CA THR A 167 0.68 26.21 7.55
C THR A 167 0.75 27.37 8.52
N PHE A 168 1.66 28.32 8.28
CA PHE A 168 1.75 29.50 9.11
C PHE A 168 0.50 30.36 8.96
N GLN A 169 -0.14 30.65 10.08
CA GLN A 169 -1.26 31.58 10.18
C GLN A 169 -0.76 33.02 10.34
N GLN A 170 -1.66 33.98 10.15
CA GLN A 170 -1.33 35.39 10.36
C GLN A 170 -0.92 35.63 11.82
N GLY A 171 0.22 36.31 12.02
CA GLY A 171 0.79 36.58 13.35
C GLY A 171 1.64 35.43 13.93
N GLU A 172 1.72 34.28 13.27
CA GLU A 172 2.72 33.26 13.60
C GLU A 172 4.07 33.59 12.96
N TYR A 173 5.17 33.10 13.53
CA TYR A 173 6.53 33.26 12.99
C TYR A 173 7.33 31.97 13.17
N PRO A 174 8.29 31.68 12.26
CA PRO A 174 9.24 30.59 12.46
C PRO A 174 10.09 30.87 13.71
N PHE A 175 10.09 29.96 14.69
CA PHE A 175 10.80 30.21 15.96
C PHE A 175 12.31 30.39 15.78
N TYR A 176 12.86 29.82 14.71
CA TYR A 176 14.28 29.87 14.37
C TYR A 176 14.64 31.02 13.42
N GLU A 177 13.66 31.78 12.95
CA GLU A 177 13.85 32.92 12.05
C GLU A 177 12.79 34.01 12.32
N PRO A 178 12.87 34.73 13.46
CA PRO A 178 11.84 35.68 13.87
C PRO A 178 11.64 36.87 12.91
N GLY A 179 12.64 37.17 12.07
CA GLY A 179 12.59 38.24 11.07
C GLY A 179 12.06 37.81 9.69
N ALA A 180 11.59 36.56 9.54
CA ALA A 180 11.00 36.11 8.28
C ALA A 180 9.74 36.92 7.94
N THR A 181 9.64 37.37 6.69
CA THR A 181 8.52 38.19 6.20
C THR A 181 7.63 37.46 5.18
N ASP A 182 8.13 36.36 4.59
CA ASP A 182 7.45 35.59 3.54
C ASP A 182 7.25 34.12 3.99
N HIS A 183 6.54 33.94 5.10
CA HIS A 183 6.23 32.62 5.68
C HIS A 183 4.74 32.34 5.83
N VAL A 184 3.90 33.37 5.96
CA VAL A 184 2.44 33.21 6.11
C VAL A 184 1.87 32.44 4.91
N GLY A 185 1.03 31.44 5.18
CA GLY A 185 0.49 30.54 4.17
C GLY A 185 1.42 29.40 3.74
N LYS A 186 2.74 29.49 4.00
CA LYS A 186 3.68 28.40 3.70
C LYS A 186 3.55 27.26 4.68
N VAL A 187 3.78 26.04 4.19
CA VAL A 187 3.79 24.82 5.00
C VAL A 187 4.93 24.86 6.02
N LYS A 188 4.62 24.56 7.28
CA LYS A 188 5.57 24.47 8.38
C LYS A 188 6.48 23.25 8.20
N GLY A 189 7.78 23.46 8.42
CA GLY A 189 8.77 22.38 8.41
C GLY A 189 8.78 21.57 9.70
N MET A 190 9.46 20.42 9.68
CA MET A 190 9.62 19.54 10.84
C MET A 190 10.16 20.29 12.08
N LYS A 191 11.06 21.26 11.89
CA LYS A 191 11.58 22.10 12.99
C LYS A 191 10.45 22.82 13.72
N GLN A 192 9.61 23.53 12.96
CA GLN A 192 8.53 24.35 13.51
C GLN A 192 7.51 23.45 14.23
N ILE A 193 7.11 22.34 13.60
CA ILE A 193 6.14 21.40 14.19
C ILE A 193 6.67 20.80 15.50
N LEU A 194 7.93 20.38 15.55
CA LEU A 194 8.54 19.88 16.79
C LEU A 194 8.60 20.95 17.87
N PHE A 195 8.89 22.21 17.51
CA PHE A 195 8.95 23.31 18.47
C PHE A 195 7.60 23.64 19.09
N GLU A 196 6.56 23.72 18.25
CA GLU A 196 5.17 23.95 18.68
C GLU A 196 4.69 22.83 19.60
N ARG A 197 5.08 21.57 19.31
CA ARG A 197 4.76 20.41 20.15
C ARG A 197 5.60 20.34 21.43
N GLY A 198 6.65 21.15 21.59
CA GLY A 198 7.56 21.08 22.74
C GLY A 198 8.55 19.92 22.70
N LEU A 199 8.76 19.33 21.51
CA LEU A 199 9.66 18.20 21.26
C LEU A 199 10.98 18.64 20.62
N TRP A 200 11.13 19.93 20.33
CA TRP A 200 12.36 20.48 19.78
C TRP A 200 13.49 20.50 20.81
N ILE A 201 14.62 19.86 20.45
CA ILE A 201 15.85 19.89 21.22
C ILE A 201 16.90 20.67 20.40
N PRO A 202 17.59 21.68 20.97
CA PRO A 202 18.70 22.36 20.29
C PRO A 202 19.74 21.37 19.75
N GLY A 203 20.14 21.55 18.49
CA GLY A 203 21.06 20.64 17.80
C GLY A 203 20.42 19.44 17.10
N THR A 204 19.09 19.31 17.12
CA THR A 204 18.35 18.29 16.34
C THR A 204 18.59 18.51 14.83
N THR A 205 18.86 17.43 14.10
CA THR A 205 19.09 17.45 12.65
C THR A 205 18.16 16.46 11.94
N VAL A 206 18.17 16.44 10.60
CA VAL A 206 17.41 15.42 9.85
C VAL A 206 17.96 14.02 10.13
N LEU A 207 19.29 13.89 10.21
CA LEU A 207 19.97 12.61 10.40
C LEU A 207 20.06 12.18 11.87
N GLY A 208 19.88 13.07 12.84
CA GLY A 208 20.13 12.73 14.25
C GLY A 208 21.59 12.79 14.66
N GLY A 209 22.45 13.38 13.83
CA GLY A 209 23.88 13.50 14.06
C GLY A 209 24.58 14.15 12.87
N LYS A 210 25.91 14.20 12.91
CA LYS A 210 26.74 14.59 11.75
C LYS A 210 26.84 13.40 10.78
N LYS A 211 27.06 13.70 9.50
CA LYS A 211 27.30 12.66 8.48
C LYS A 211 28.49 11.78 8.89
N GLY A 212 28.32 10.46 8.86
CA GLY A 212 29.36 9.50 9.25
C GLY A 212 29.42 9.16 10.73
N GLN A 213 28.57 9.76 11.58
CA GLN A 213 28.38 9.34 12.97
C GLN A 213 27.11 8.51 13.10
N GLU A 214 27.07 7.65 14.11
CA GLU A 214 25.84 6.95 14.46
C GLU A 214 24.74 7.97 14.82
N PRO A 215 23.57 7.88 14.17
CA PRO A 215 22.48 8.81 14.40
C PRO A 215 21.88 8.57 15.78
N LYS A 216 21.71 9.64 16.55
CA LYS A 216 20.97 9.61 17.82
C LYS A 216 19.47 9.76 17.53
N PRO A 217 18.64 8.72 17.76
CA PRO A 217 17.22 8.74 17.35
C PRO A 217 16.43 9.93 17.91
N LYS A 218 16.67 10.28 19.19
CA LYS A 218 16.03 11.42 19.87
C LYS A 218 16.41 12.79 19.29
N MET A 219 17.48 12.87 18.48
CA MET A 219 17.96 14.09 17.84
C MET A 219 17.62 14.13 16.34
N SER A 220 16.89 13.14 15.82
CA SER A 220 16.48 13.07 14.41
C SER A 220 15.05 13.58 14.26
N MET A 221 14.86 14.70 13.55
CA MET A 221 13.51 15.27 13.36
C MET A 221 12.53 14.24 12.77
N PRO A 222 12.88 13.48 11.70
CA PRO A 222 11.99 12.47 11.16
C PRO A 222 11.65 11.34 12.13
N VAL A 223 12.59 10.91 12.97
CA VAL A 223 12.35 9.80 13.92
C VAL A 223 11.40 10.25 15.02
N VAL A 224 11.63 11.44 15.59
CA VAL A 224 10.78 11.98 16.66
C VAL A 224 9.37 12.22 16.13
N LEU A 225 9.20 12.80 14.94
CA LEU A 225 7.88 13.01 14.36
C LEU A 225 7.16 11.71 14.01
N ARG A 226 7.84 10.70 13.42
CA ARG A 226 7.20 9.40 13.12
C ARG A 226 6.72 8.67 14.37
N ALA A 227 7.32 8.93 15.53
CA ALA A 227 6.89 8.35 16.79
C ALA A 227 5.63 9.01 17.38
N GLN A 228 5.20 10.15 16.83
CA GLN A 228 3.96 10.80 17.24
C GLN A 228 2.76 10.03 16.69
N LYS A 229 1.74 9.80 17.52
CA LYS A 229 0.57 8.97 17.19
C LYS A 229 -0.12 9.39 15.89
N ASP A 230 -0.27 10.70 15.66
CA ASP A 230 -0.92 11.26 14.47
C ASP A 230 -0.12 11.08 13.18
N PHE A 231 1.19 10.83 13.27
CA PHE A 231 2.03 10.45 12.14
C PHE A 231 2.23 8.93 12.03
N ALA A 232 2.14 8.21 13.15
CA ALA A 232 2.31 6.75 13.21
C ALA A 232 1.06 6.00 12.76
N ASN A 233 -0.13 6.54 13.05
CA ASN A 233 -1.43 5.90 12.85
C ASN A 233 -2.20 6.53 11.69
N VAL A 234 -1.49 7.05 10.69
CA VAL A 234 -2.11 7.52 9.45
C VAL A 234 -2.47 6.31 8.61
N ASP A 235 -3.76 6.12 8.32
CA ASP A 235 -4.20 5.11 7.37
C ASP A 235 -3.55 5.35 6.01
N SER A 236 -3.02 4.29 5.41
CA SER A 236 -2.60 4.30 4.02
C SER A 236 -3.79 4.57 3.08
N SER A 237 -3.53 5.08 1.89
CA SER A 237 -4.53 5.25 0.83
C SER A 237 -5.23 3.93 0.50
N LEU A 238 -4.54 2.79 0.63
CA LEU A 238 -5.13 1.46 0.45
C LEU A 238 -6.12 1.14 1.57
N GLU A 239 -5.75 1.38 2.83
CA GLU A 239 -6.65 1.18 3.96
C GLU A 239 -7.89 2.06 3.84
N VAL A 240 -7.72 3.34 3.49
CA VAL A 240 -8.84 4.27 3.27
C VAL A 240 -9.73 3.77 2.13
N LEU A 241 -9.15 3.39 0.98
CA LEU A 241 -9.90 2.87 -0.16
C LEU A 241 -10.69 1.62 0.23
N LEU A 242 -10.05 0.63 0.86
CA LEU A 242 -10.74 -0.60 1.25
C LEU A 242 -11.85 -0.33 2.26
N LYS A 243 -11.61 0.52 3.28
CA LYS A 243 -12.65 0.92 4.25
C LYS A 243 -13.86 1.56 3.55
N ARG A 244 -13.65 2.44 2.57
CA ARG A 244 -14.73 3.06 1.77
C ARG A 244 -15.55 2.02 0.98
N HIS A 245 -14.93 0.91 0.58
CA HIS A 245 -15.58 -0.22 -0.10
C HIS A 245 -16.11 -1.30 0.85
N GLY A 246 -16.17 -1.02 2.16
CA GLY A 246 -16.60 -2.00 3.16
C GLY A 246 -15.62 -3.17 3.31
N GLY A 247 -14.39 -3.09 2.79
CA GLY A 247 -13.33 -4.08 2.90
C GLY A 247 -12.41 -3.86 4.11
N VAL A 248 -11.35 -4.67 4.20
CA VAL A 248 -10.24 -4.53 5.17
C VAL A 248 -8.91 -4.71 4.45
N ALA A 249 -7.98 -3.77 4.63
CA ALA A 249 -6.58 -3.98 4.27
C ALA A 249 -5.82 -4.51 5.51
N LEU A 250 -5.09 -5.60 5.35
CA LEU A 250 -4.22 -6.15 6.39
C LEU A 250 -2.76 -6.07 5.96
N MET A 251 -1.97 -5.30 6.70
CA MET A 251 -0.54 -5.20 6.49
C MET A 251 0.16 -6.39 7.16
N LEU A 252 0.83 -7.21 6.35
CA LEU A 252 1.61 -8.35 6.83
C LEU A 252 2.82 -7.88 7.65
N PRO A 253 3.35 -8.71 8.58
CA PRO A 253 4.58 -8.39 9.30
C PRO A 253 5.73 -8.00 8.36
N LYS A 254 6.47 -6.94 8.71
CA LYS A 254 7.62 -6.48 7.92
C LYS A 254 8.67 -7.59 7.82
N PHE A 255 9.23 -7.76 6.63
CA PHE A 255 10.29 -8.74 6.33
C PHE A 255 9.89 -10.23 6.44
N HIS A 256 8.60 -10.54 6.38
CA HIS A 256 8.06 -11.91 6.37
C HIS A 256 7.36 -12.24 5.04
N CYS A 257 8.13 -12.27 3.95
CA CYS A 257 7.57 -12.49 2.61
C CYS A 257 6.99 -13.92 2.42
N GLU A 258 7.43 -14.88 3.23
CA GLU A 258 6.89 -16.23 3.29
C GLU A 258 5.45 -16.32 3.81
N LEU A 259 4.94 -15.24 4.39
CA LEU A 259 3.53 -15.09 4.80
C LEU A 259 2.64 -14.53 3.68
N ASN A 260 3.19 -14.25 2.51
CA ASN A 260 2.45 -13.71 1.37
C ASN A 260 2.51 -14.66 0.17
N PRO A 261 1.43 -15.38 -0.18
CA PRO A 261 1.47 -16.35 -1.28
C PRO A 261 1.57 -15.68 -2.65
N ILE A 262 1.34 -14.37 -2.78
CA ILE A 262 1.64 -13.64 -4.02
C ILE A 262 3.11 -13.83 -4.44
N GLU A 263 4.03 -14.00 -3.49
CA GLU A 263 5.45 -14.24 -3.78
C GLU A 263 5.66 -15.59 -4.48
N LEU A 264 4.88 -16.61 -4.10
CA LEU A 264 4.89 -17.92 -4.74
C LEU A 264 4.26 -17.86 -6.14
N VAL A 265 3.19 -17.06 -6.29
CA VAL A 265 2.58 -16.75 -7.60
C VAL A 265 3.59 -16.08 -8.53
N TRP A 266 4.29 -15.04 -8.05
CA TRP A 266 5.35 -14.37 -8.81
C TRP A 266 6.50 -15.31 -9.15
N GLY A 267 6.93 -16.15 -8.20
CA GLY A 267 7.96 -17.16 -8.42
C GLY A 267 7.60 -18.11 -9.56
N ARG A 268 6.38 -18.64 -9.54
CA ARG A 268 5.85 -19.55 -10.58
C ARG A 268 5.71 -18.85 -11.92
N SER A 269 5.22 -17.61 -11.94
CA SER A 269 5.09 -16.81 -13.15
C SER A 269 6.45 -16.52 -13.80
N LYS A 270 7.45 -16.09 -13.01
CA LYS A 270 8.82 -15.83 -13.48
C LYS A 270 9.48 -17.11 -14.01
N TRP A 271 9.26 -18.25 -13.35
CA TRP A 271 9.75 -19.55 -13.83
C TRP A 271 9.21 -19.89 -15.22
N TRP A 272 7.90 -19.72 -15.44
CA TRP A 272 7.26 -19.95 -16.73
C TRP A 272 7.83 -19.03 -17.82
N VAL A 273 7.93 -17.73 -17.54
CA VAL A 273 8.47 -16.74 -18.48
C VAL A 273 9.90 -17.09 -18.88
N ARG A 274 10.75 -17.50 -17.92
CA ARG A 274 12.13 -17.91 -18.19
C ARG A 274 12.20 -19.15 -19.08
N ARG A 275 11.37 -20.15 -18.82
CA ARG A 275 11.36 -21.42 -19.55
C ARG A 275 10.84 -21.29 -20.99
N ASN A 276 10.02 -20.29 -21.25
CA ASN A 276 9.46 -20.00 -22.58
C ASN A 276 10.14 -18.79 -23.26
N CYS A 277 11.26 -18.30 -22.72
CA CYS A 277 11.91 -17.09 -23.20
C CYS A 277 12.59 -17.30 -24.55
N LYS A 278 12.22 -16.50 -25.56
CA LYS A 278 12.91 -16.42 -26.86
C LYS A 278 13.84 -15.20 -26.99
N TYR A 279 14.15 -14.54 -25.88
CA TYR A 279 14.98 -13.32 -25.83
C TYR A 279 14.49 -12.16 -26.71
N THR A 280 13.18 -12.08 -26.98
CA THR A 280 12.55 -10.95 -27.67
C THR A 280 11.51 -10.28 -26.79
N ILE A 281 11.35 -8.95 -26.95
CA ILE A 281 10.33 -8.20 -26.22
C ILE A 281 8.90 -8.67 -26.56
N ALA A 282 8.65 -9.04 -27.82
CA ALA A 282 7.36 -9.57 -28.25
C ALA A 282 7.02 -10.87 -27.51
N CYS A 283 7.97 -11.81 -27.44
CA CYS A 283 7.81 -13.05 -26.70
C CYS A 283 7.62 -12.80 -25.20
N LEU A 284 8.36 -11.83 -24.62
CA LEU A 284 8.19 -11.48 -23.22
C LEU A 284 6.78 -10.94 -22.93
N ARG A 285 6.26 -10.04 -23.75
CA ARG A 285 4.90 -9.46 -23.61
C ARG A 285 3.82 -10.56 -23.64
N GLU A 286 3.94 -11.48 -24.57
CA GLU A 286 3.03 -12.62 -24.70
C GLU A 286 3.13 -13.56 -23.48
N ASN A 287 4.35 -13.94 -23.12
CA ASN A 287 4.60 -14.91 -22.05
C ASN A 287 4.21 -14.40 -20.67
N VAL A 288 4.36 -13.11 -20.38
CA VAL A 288 3.92 -12.52 -19.10
C VAL A 288 2.41 -12.70 -18.93
N SER A 289 1.63 -12.51 -19.99
CA SER A 289 0.17 -12.71 -19.91
C SER A 289 -0.17 -14.19 -19.76
N LYS A 290 0.53 -15.07 -20.47
CA LYS A 290 0.32 -16.53 -20.39
C LYS A 290 0.74 -17.12 -19.04
N SER A 291 1.76 -16.57 -18.39
CA SER A 291 2.25 -17.10 -17.12
C SER A 291 1.27 -16.94 -15.96
N PHE A 292 0.23 -16.11 -16.10
CA PHE A 292 -0.85 -15.97 -15.12
C PHE A 292 -2.10 -16.79 -15.43
N ARG A 293 -2.11 -17.55 -16.53
CA ARG A 293 -3.24 -18.37 -16.91
C ARG A 293 -3.29 -19.67 -16.13
N VAL A 294 -4.47 -20.30 -16.12
CA VAL A 294 -4.79 -21.50 -15.34
C VAL A 294 -3.97 -22.74 -15.71
N ASP A 295 -3.37 -22.76 -16.89
CA ASP A 295 -2.41 -23.79 -17.33
C ASP A 295 -1.08 -23.72 -16.56
N ASN A 296 -0.66 -22.53 -16.12
CA ASN A 296 0.52 -22.37 -15.26
C ASN A 296 0.18 -22.21 -13.76
N LEU A 297 -0.93 -21.51 -13.46
CA LEU A 297 -1.44 -21.19 -12.13
C LEU A 297 -2.84 -21.77 -11.96
N SER A 298 -2.95 -23.10 -11.93
CA SER A 298 -4.21 -23.76 -11.63
C SER A 298 -4.64 -23.52 -10.18
N LEU A 299 -5.93 -23.72 -9.89
CA LEU A 299 -6.45 -23.60 -8.53
C LEU A 299 -5.70 -24.51 -7.53
N ASP A 300 -5.37 -25.74 -7.92
CA ASP A 300 -4.59 -26.66 -7.07
C ASP A 300 -3.20 -26.11 -6.73
N ILE A 301 -2.52 -25.47 -7.69
CA ILE A 301 -1.22 -24.83 -7.45
C ILE A 301 -1.37 -23.67 -6.46
N VAL A 302 -2.36 -22.80 -6.67
CA VAL A 302 -2.60 -21.67 -5.77
C VAL A 302 -2.96 -22.16 -4.36
N GLN A 303 -3.80 -23.18 -4.24
CA GLN A 303 -4.12 -23.80 -2.95
C GLN A 303 -2.89 -24.41 -2.27
N LYS A 304 -1.94 -24.99 -3.02
CA LYS A 304 -0.64 -25.45 -2.47
C LYS A 304 0.18 -24.28 -1.92
N PHE A 305 0.14 -23.12 -2.57
CA PHE A 305 0.82 -21.92 -2.08
C PHE A 305 0.19 -21.41 -0.77
N CYS A 306 -1.14 -21.33 -0.71
CA CYS A 306 -1.83 -20.94 0.53
C CYS A 306 -1.55 -21.92 1.68
N ARG A 307 -1.50 -23.24 1.41
CA ARG A 307 -1.10 -24.24 2.43
C ARG A 307 0.34 -24.04 2.91
N LYS A 308 1.26 -23.70 2.00
CA LYS A 308 2.65 -23.38 2.38
C LYS A 308 2.70 -22.19 3.33
N VAL A 309 1.96 -21.12 3.02
CA VAL A 309 1.84 -19.94 3.89
C VAL A 309 1.21 -20.30 5.24
N ALA A 310 0.15 -21.10 5.26
CA ALA A 310 -0.48 -21.57 6.49
C ALA A 310 0.48 -22.38 7.40
N ASN A 311 1.38 -23.18 6.81
CA ASN A 311 2.41 -23.88 7.58
C ASN A 311 3.41 -22.91 8.24
N PHE A 312 3.77 -21.81 7.56
CA PHE A 312 4.60 -20.76 8.16
C PHE A 312 3.86 -20.04 9.29
N HIS A 313 2.58 -19.72 9.12
CA HIS A 313 1.76 -19.17 10.20
C HIS A 313 1.77 -20.10 11.43
N ALA A 314 1.48 -21.39 11.24
CA ALA A 314 1.49 -22.36 12.34
C ALA A 314 2.86 -22.47 13.03
N ALA A 315 3.95 -22.41 12.26
CA ALA A 315 5.31 -22.41 12.81
C ALA A 315 5.57 -21.17 13.67
N TYR A 316 5.15 -19.99 13.20
CA TYR A 316 5.29 -18.75 13.96
C TYR A 316 4.40 -18.71 15.21
N ASP A 317 3.18 -19.22 15.12
CA ASP A 317 2.26 -19.34 16.26
C ASP A 317 2.83 -20.28 17.34
N ALA A 318 3.59 -21.29 16.94
CA ALA A 318 4.35 -22.17 17.83
C ALA A 318 5.63 -21.52 18.39
N GLY A 319 5.96 -20.28 18.00
CA GLY A 319 7.14 -19.54 18.44
C GLY A 319 8.42 -19.87 17.66
N LEU A 320 8.33 -20.58 16.55
CA LEU A 320 9.49 -20.85 15.68
C LEU A 320 9.80 -19.63 14.82
N THR A 321 11.08 -19.36 14.59
CA THR A 321 11.54 -18.23 13.76
C THR A 321 12.71 -18.61 12.87
N GLY A 322 12.90 -17.86 11.78
CA GLY A 322 14.02 -18.01 10.86
C GLY A 322 14.19 -19.44 10.33
N ALA A 323 15.39 -19.99 10.47
CA ALA A 323 15.72 -21.34 10.00
C ALA A 323 14.80 -22.43 10.60
N LYS A 324 14.39 -22.29 11.87
CA LYS A 324 13.52 -23.28 12.53
C LYS A 324 12.13 -23.33 11.91
N ALA A 325 11.58 -22.19 11.50
CA ALA A 325 10.29 -22.15 10.80
C ALA A 325 10.39 -22.78 9.41
N VAL A 326 11.52 -22.57 8.72
CA VAL A 326 11.81 -23.21 7.42
C VAL A 326 11.93 -24.73 7.58
N ASP A 327 12.69 -25.20 8.57
CA ASP A 327 12.86 -26.63 8.84
C ASP A 327 11.52 -27.31 9.19
N ALA A 328 10.69 -26.66 10.01
CA ALA A 328 9.36 -27.15 10.34
C ALA A 328 8.47 -27.26 9.10
N HIS A 329 8.52 -26.28 8.19
CA HIS A 329 7.82 -26.33 6.92
C HIS A 329 8.29 -27.51 6.04
N GLU A 330 9.59 -27.71 5.90
CA GLU A 330 10.13 -28.81 5.08
C GLU A 330 9.75 -30.19 5.67
N LYS A 331 9.67 -30.33 7.01
CA LYS A 331 9.14 -31.54 7.66
C LYS A 331 7.64 -31.74 7.41
N CYS A 332 6.82 -30.69 7.48
CA CYS A 332 5.38 -30.80 7.14
C CYS A 332 5.18 -31.34 5.71
N LYS A 333 6.06 -30.91 4.80
CA LYS A 333 6.03 -31.31 3.39
C LYS A 333 6.44 -32.78 3.19
N SER A 334 7.43 -33.29 3.94
CA SER A 334 7.79 -34.72 3.89
C SER A 334 6.68 -35.60 4.45
N ASP A 335 6.07 -35.17 5.55
CA ASP A 335 5.20 -36.03 6.35
C ASP A 335 3.72 -35.93 5.95
N ARG A 336 3.38 -34.92 5.14
CA ARG A 336 1.99 -34.53 4.78
C ARG A 336 1.09 -34.33 6.00
N LYS A 337 1.67 -33.88 7.12
CA LYS A 337 1.00 -33.59 8.39
C LYS A 337 1.26 -32.13 8.81
N PRO A 338 0.37 -31.50 9.61
CA PRO A 338 0.65 -30.20 10.22
C PRO A 338 1.91 -30.27 11.11
N ALA A 339 2.50 -29.11 11.41
CA ALA A 339 3.78 -29.01 12.11
C ALA A 339 3.82 -29.91 13.37
N PRO A 340 4.90 -30.67 13.59
CA PRO A 340 4.99 -31.58 14.72
C PRO A 340 4.77 -30.86 16.06
N SER A 341 3.98 -31.47 16.96
CA SER A 341 3.67 -30.95 18.30
C SER A 341 4.89 -30.70 19.17
N GLU A 342 6.02 -31.32 18.85
CA GLU A 342 7.33 -31.15 19.50
C GLU A 342 7.91 -29.74 19.37
N TYR A 343 7.33 -28.87 18.53
CA TYR A 343 7.64 -27.45 18.44
C TYR A 343 6.60 -26.53 19.07
N ILE A 344 5.44 -27.06 19.46
CA ILE A 344 4.37 -26.30 20.12
C ILE A 344 4.78 -26.20 21.59
N ASN A 345 5.31 -25.05 21.98
CA ASN A 345 5.57 -24.78 23.39
C ASN A 345 4.22 -24.84 24.13
N PRO A 346 3.99 -25.79 25.07
CA PRO A 346 2.77 -25.79 25.84
C PRO A 346 2.73 -24.51 26.67
N LYS A 347 1.81 -23.60 26.31
CA LYS A 347 1.48 -22.45 27.14
C LYS A 347 0.75 -22.90 28.40
#